data_AF-A0A820JUZ5-F1
#
_entry.id   AF-A0A820JUZ5-F1
#
_cell.length_a   1.000
_cell.length_b   1.000
_cell.length_c   1.000
_cell.angle_alpha   90.00
_cell.angle_beta   90.00
_cell.angle_gamma   90.00
#
_symmetry.space_group_name_H-M   'P 1'
#
loop_
_entity.id
_entity.type
_entity.pdbx_description
1 polymer ?
#
loop_
_entity_poly.entity_id
_entity_poly.type
_entity_poly.pdbx_seq_one_letter_code
_entity_poly.pdbx_strand_id
1 'polypeptide(L)'
;HKSHGQTLSKAVIDLKLPNETEDIAAVYVPLSRLKCLIDVVILRPFDYEVLRIKPSKSQVAEVERLDKLYIHTQFRFAEYFQ
;
A
#
# COMPACT_ATOMS: atom_id res chain seq x y z
N HIS A 1 10.82 -8.36 0.65
CA HIS A 1 10.33 -8.88 1.96
C HIS A 1 11.01 -8.33 3.23
N LYS A 2 12.16 -7.61 3.21
CA LYS A 2 12.84 -7.12 4.44
C LYS A 2 12.48 -5.71 4.94
N SER A 3 11.70 -4.92 4.20
CA SER A 3 11.37 -3.52 4.55
C SER A 3 9.96 -3.34 5.15
N HIS A 4 9.26 -4.44 5.47
CA HIS A 4 7.91 -4.33 6.00
C HIS A 4 7.94 -3.81 7.45
N GLY A 5 7.42 -2.61 7.70
CA GLY A 5 7.33 -1.99 9.04
C GLY A 5 8.33 -0.85 9.31
N GLN A 6 9.16 -0.46 8.34
CA GLN A 6 10.14 0.64 8.51
C GLN A 6 9.67 1.91 7.79
N THR A 7 9.79 3.08 8.43
CA THR A 7 9.68 4.38 7.75
C THR A 7 11.06 4.79 7.26
N LEU A 8 11.21 4.96 5.95
CA LEU A 8 12.46 5.41 5.33
C LEU A 8 12.43 6.92 5.14
N SER A 9 13.51 7.59 5.54
CA SER A 9 13.67 9.03 5.32
C SER A 9 14.04 9.36 3.88
N LYS A 10 14.75 8.47 3.19
CA LYS A 10 15.05 8.51 1.74
C LYS A 10 15.20 7.09 1.20
N ALA A 11 14.84 6.86 -0.06
CA ALA A 11 14.99 5.55 -0.70
C ALA A 11 15.27 5.66 -2.20
N VAL A 12 16.15 4.77 -2.68
CA VAL A 12 16.28 4.45 -4.10
C VAL A 12 15.51 3.17 -4.36
N ILE A 13 14.51 3.21 -5.24
CA ILE A 13 13.60 2.10 -5.51
C ILE A 13 13.76 1.66 -6.97
N ASP A 14 13.98 0.37 -7.16
CA ASP A 14 13.90 -0.26 -8.47
C ASP A 14 12.51 -0.89 -8.64
N LEU A 15 11.71 -0.31 -9.53
CA LEU A 15 10.35 -0.77 -9.82
C LEU A 15 10.29 -1.82 -10.94
N LYS A 16 11.44 -2.24 -11.49
CA LYS A 16 11.50 -3.31 -12.49
C LYS A 16 11.42 -4.67 -11.80
N LEU A 17 10.23 -5.26 -11.77
CA LEU A 17 10.01 -6.57 -11.16
C LEU A 17 10.69 -7.69 -11.97
N PRO A 18 11.49 -8.57 -11.34
CA PRO A 18 12.00 -9.76 -11.99
C PRO A 18 10.84 -10.74 -12.21
N ASN A 19 10.47 -10.98 -13.48
CA ASN A 19 9.58 -12.05 -13.97
C ASN A 19 8.09 -11.74 -14.13
N GLU A 20 7.68 -10.53 -14.54
CA GLU A 20 6.27 -10.21 -14.90
C GLU A 20 5.23 -10.66 -13.86
N THR A 21 5.65 -10.91 -12.63
CA THR A 21 4.74 -11.25 -11.55
C THR A 21 4.04 -9.96 -11.18
N GLU A 22 2.73 -9.91 -11.43
CA GLU A 22 1.82 -8.81 -11.07
C GLU A 22 1.64 -8.70 -9.53
N ASP A 23 2.73 -8.79 -8.76
CA ASP A 23 2.68 -8.58 -7.32
C ASP A 23 2.72 -7.08 -7.02
N ILE A 24 1.52 -6.48 -6.95
CA ILE A 24 1.32 -5.08 -6.53
C ILE A 24 2.05 -4.79 -5.22
N ALA A 25 2.12 -5.75 -4.29
CA ALA A 25 2.76 -5.53 -3.01
C ALA A 25 4.26 -5.26 -3.19
N ALA A 26 4.91 -5.82 -4.22
CA ALA A 26 6.31 -5.55 -4.52
C ALA A 26 6.56 -4.10 -4.95
N VAL A 27 5.54 -3.40 -5.45
CA VAL A 27 5.60 -1.98 -5.85
C VAL A 27 5.06 -1.04 -4.77
N TYR A 28 3.87 -1.34 -4.24
CA TYR A 28 3.21 -0.50 -3.25
C TYR A 28 3.93 -0.48 -1.89
N VAL A 29 4.43 -1.62 -1.42
CA VAL A 29 5.09 -1.72 -0.12
C VAL A 29 6.33 -0.84 -0.01
N PRO A 30 7.29 -0.81 -0.96
CA PRO A 30 8.44 0.08 -0.86
C PRO A 30 8.06 1.56 -0.99
N LEU A 31 7.13 1.92 -1.89
CA LEU A 31 6.68 3.29 -2.07
C LEU A 31 5.98 3.85 -0.82
N SER A 32 5.15 3.04 -0.16
CA SER A 32 4.44 3.42 1.08
C SER A 32 5.35 3.59 2.30
N ARG A 33 6.66 3.30 2.20
CA ARG A 33 7.61 3.54 3.31
C ARG A 33 8.10 4.97 3.42
N LEU A 34 7.80 5.80 2.42
CA LEU A 34 8.24 7.20 2.34
C LEU A 34 7.08 8.15 2.63
N LYS A 35 7.38 9.27 3.29
CA LYS A 35 6.40 10.31 3.61
C LYS A 35 6.27 11.37 2.53
N CYS A 36 7.33 11.61 1.76
CA CYS A 36 7.40 12.68 0.78
C CYS A 36 7.97 12.16 -0.54
N LEU A 37 7.46 12.69 -1.66
CA LEU A 37 7.91 12.32 -3.00
C LEU A 37 9.38 12.72 -3.25
N ILE A 38 9.82 13.86 -2.68
CA ILE A 38 11.20 14.37 -2.82
C ILE A 38 12.25 13.42 -2.25
N ASP A 39 11.84 12.48 -1.40
CA ASP A 39 12.71 11.51 -0.74
C ASP A 39 12.79 10.17 -1.50
N VAL A 40 12.09 10.07 -2.64
CA VAL A 40 12.08 8.91 -3.54
C VAL A 40 12.95 9.17 -4.75
N VAL A 41 13.86 8.25 -5.06
CA VAL A 41 14.53 8.18 -6.35
C VAL A 41 14.16 6.86 -7.02
N ILE A 42 13.56 6.93 -8.20
CA ILE A 42 13.28 5.74 -9.01
C ILE A 42 14.52 5.43 -9.85
N LEU A 43 15.07 4.22 -9.68
CA LEU A 43 16.36 3.85 -10.26
C LEU A 43 16.35 3.85 -11.80
N ARG A 44 15.22 3.48 -12.42
CA ARG A 44 15.06 3.32 -13.87
C ARG A 44 13.63 3.62 -14.31
N PRO A 45 13.41 3.99 -15.59
CA PRO A 45 12.05 4.08 -16.14
C PRO A 45 11.27 2.78 -15.90
N PHE A 46 9.99 2.92 -15.58
CA PHE A 46 9.07 1.81 -15.36
C PHE A 46 7.75 2.11 -16.08
N ASP A 47 7.01 1.06 -16.43
CA ASP A 47 5.67 1.22 -16.98
C ASP A 47 4.68 1.56 -15.86
N TYR A 48 3.99 2.70 -15.97
CA TYR A 48 3.05 3.13 -14.95
C TYR A 48 1.80 2.25 -14.87
N GLU A 49 1.50 1.46 -15.91
CA GLU A 49 0.37 0.52 -15.88
C GLU A 49 0.50 -0.52 -14.75
N VAL A 50 1.72 -0.82 -14.30
CA VAL A 50 1.96 -1.69 -13.13
C VAL A 50 1.40 -1.10 -11.82
N LEU A 51 1.14 0.21 -11.77
CA LEU A 51 0.50 0.89 -10.63
C LEU A 51 -1.03 0.83 -10.70
N ARG A 52 -1.60 0.45 -11.85
CA ARG A 52 -3.05 0.43 -12.11
C ARG A 52 -3.70 -0.92 -11.85
N ILE A 53 -2.95 -1.87 -11.30
CA ILE A 53 -3.46 -3.19 -10.97
C ILE A 53 -4.58 -3.02 -9.92
N LYS A 54 -5.75 -3.58 -10.25
CA LYS A 54 -6.92 -3.49 -9.37
C LYS A 54 -6.77 -4.49 -8.21
N PRO A 55 -7.18 -4.12 -6.99
CA PRO A 55 -7.28 -5.08 -5.91
C PRO A 55 -8.20 -6.24 -6.32
N SER A 56 -7.90 -7.45 -5.84
CA SER A 56 -8.72 -8.62 -6.11
C SER A 56 -10.13 -8.43 -5.53
N LYS A 57 -11.11 -9.18 -6.05
CA LYS A 57 -12.48 -9.15 -5.50
C LYS A 57 -12.52 -9.48 -4.00
N SER A 58 -11.65 -10.38 -3.53
CA SER A 58 -11.56 -10.72 -2.10
C SER A 58 -10.98 -9.58 -1.27
N GLN A 59 -9.98 -8.84 -1.80
CA GLN A 59 -9.43 -7.66 -1.13
C GLN A 59 -10.46 -6.55 -1.03
N VAL A 60 -11.22 -6.28 -2.09
CA VAL A 60 -12.30 -5.27 -2.09
C VAL A 60 -13.37 -5.65 -1.06
N ALA A 61 -13.83 -6.91 -1.07
CA ALA A 61 -14.82 -7.39 -0.11
C ALA A 61 -14.34 -7.27 1.35
N GLU A 62 -13.05 -7.51 1.61
CA GLU A 62 -12.47 -7.36 2.94
C GLU A 62 -12.42 -5.90 3.38
N VAL A 63 -12.05 -4.97 2.49
CA VAL A 63 -12.09 -3.52 2.79
C VAL A 63 -13.51 -3.08 3.14
N GLU A 64 -14.51 -3.48 2.36
CA GLU A 64 -15.92 -3.17 2.66
C GLU A 64 -16.40 -3.77 3.99
N ARG A 65 -15.94 -4.97 4.34
CA ARG A 65 -16.24 -5.61 5.62
C ARG A 65 -15.61 -4.83 6.79
N LEU A 66 -14.38 -4.38 6.63
CA LEU A 66 -13.67 -3.59 7.64
C LEU A 66 -14.33 -2.22 7.86
N ASP A 67 -14.82 -1.56 6.80
CA ASP A 67 -15.56 -0.30 6.93
C ASP A 67 -16.86 -0.48 7.72
N LYS A 68 -17.63 -1.53 7.42
CA LYS A 68 -18.84 -1.87 8.19
C LYS A 68 -18.51 -2.13 9.66
N LEU A 69 -17.43 -2.88 9.91
CA LEU A 69 -16.97 -3.17 11.26
C LEU A 69 -16.54 -1.91 12.00
N TYR A 70 -15.87 -0.97 11.34
CA TYR A 70 -15.48 0.31 11.90
C TYR A 70 -16.71 1.11 12.33
N ILE A 71 -17.71 1.27 11.45
CA ILE A 71 -18.95 1.99 11.76
C ILE A 71 -19.70 1.34 12.93
N HIS A 72 -19.82 0.01 12.92
CA HIS A 72 -20.46 -0.72 14.03
C HIS A 72 -19.72 -0.55 15.35
N THR A 73 -18.38 -0.57 15.31
CA THR A 73 -17.54 -0.36 16.51
C THR A 73 -17.73 1.04 17.06
N GLN A 74 -17.70 2.06 16.19
CA GLN A 74 -17.95 3.46 16.56
C GLN A 74 -19.32 3.64 17.22
N PHE A 75 -20.37 3.05 16.65
CA PHE A 75 -21.72 3.13 17.22
C PHE A 75 -21.82 2.41 18.58
N ARG A 76 -21.28 1.19 18.66
CA ARG A 76 -21.38 0.35 19.86
C ARG A 76 -20.61 0.90 21.06
N PHE A 77 -19.49 1.55 20.81
CA PHE A 77 -18.58 2.05 21.84
C PHE A 77 -18.47 3.58 21.80
N ALA A 78 -19.53 4.26 21.39
CA ALA A 78 -19.55 5.71 21.18
C ALA A 78 -19.06 6.52 22.40
N GLU A 79 -19.28 6.00 23.61
CA GLU A 79 -18.81 6.60 24.87
C GLU A 79 -17.28 6.68 24.99
N TYR A 80 -16.52 5.87 24.24
CA TYR A 80 -15.05 5.84 24.23
C TYR A 80 -14.44 6.66 23.09
N PHE A 81 -15.25 7.23 22.19
CA PHE A 81 -14.80 7.98 21.01
C PHE A 81 -15.14 9.48 21.09
N GLN A 82 -15.57 9.98 22.26
CA GLN A 82 -15.76 11.41 22.54
C GLN A 82 -14.45 12.13 22.91
#